data_AF-A0A2N2Y1Q0-F1
#
_entry.id   AF-A0A2N2Y1Q0-F1
#
_cell.length_a   1.000
_cell.length_b   1.000
_cell.length_c   1.000
_cell.angle_alpha   90.00
_cell.angle_beta   90.00
_cell.angle_gamma   90.00
#
_symmetry.space_group_name_H-M   'P 1'
#
loop_
_entity.id
_entity.type
_entity.pdbx_description
1 polymer ?
#
loop_
_entity_poly.entity_id
_entity_poly.type
_entity_poly.pdbx_seq_one_letter_code
_entity_poly.pdbx_strand_id
1 'polypeptide(L)'
;MTETKNGNEAIILLDSIPDSSENKVERDYFSGLICMGLDKYTQAVKYFNSVAQSQELLYVEDAIWQLGLCYLKLNDILAAKQEFEKLQNASAYYQKKVLAMMALME
;
A
#
# COMPACT_ATOMS: atom_id res chain seq x y z
N MET A 1 -17.86 -7.25 -13.01
CA MET A 1 -17.86 -6.24 -14.10
C MET A 1 -18.14 -4.83 -13.60
N THR A 2 -19.12 -4.62 -12.69
CA THR A 2 -19.43 -3.28 -12.14
C THR A 2 -18.32 -2.73 -11.24
N GLU A 3 -17.76 -3.55 -10.34
CA GLU A 3 -16.72 -3.10 -9.39
C GLU A 3 -15.40 -2.72 -10.08
N THR A 4 -14.98 -3.49 -11.08
CA THR A 4 -13.78 -3.19 -11.89
C THR A 4 -13.93 -1.88 -12.68
N LYS A 5 -15.12 -1.63 -13.22
CA LYS A 5 -15.43 -0.38 -13.94
C LYS A 5 -15.36 0.82 -12.99
N ASN A 6 -16.03 0.72 -11.84
CA ASN A 6 -16.04 1.78 -10.83
C ASN A 6 -14.63 2.08 -10.29
N GLY A 7 -13.78 1.06 -10.10
CA GLY A 7 -12.40 1.25 -9.66
C GLY A 7 -11.54 1.98 -10.70
N ASN A 8 -11.68 1.67 -11.99
CA ASN A 8 -10.92 2.37 -13.04
C ASN A 8 -11.33 3.84 -13.16
N GLU A 9 -12.64 4.14 -13.06
CA GLU A 9 -13.14 5.52 -13.05
C GLU A 9 -12.65 6.29 -11.82
N ALA A 10 -12.62 5.65 -10.65
CA ALA A 10 -12.10 6.25 -9.42
C ALA A 10 -10.60 6.60 -9.51
N ILE A 11 -9.78 5.75 -10.12
CA ILE A 11 -8.35 6.06 -10.35
C ILE A 11 -8.20 7.29 -11.25
N ILE A 12 -8.98 7.40 -12.33
CA ILE A 12 -8.91 8.57 -13.23
C ILE A 12 -9.25 9.86 -12.48
N LEU A 13 -10.25 9.84 -11.60
CA LEU A 13 -10.61 10.99 -10.78
C LEU A 13 -9.50 11.34 -9.78
N LEU A 14 -8.89 10.36 -9.13
CA LEU A 14 -7.80 10.59 -8.18
C LEU A 14 -6.52 11.10 -8.87
N ASP A 15 -6.17 10.57 -10.04
CA ASP A 15 -5.03 11.01 -10.84
C ASP A 15 -5.18 12.46 -11.35
N SER A 16 -6.39 13.03 -11.34
CA SER A 16 -6.61 14.44 -11.64
C SER A 16 -6.18 15.40 -10.52
N ILE A 17 -5.99 14.87 -9.30
CA ILE A 17 -5.52 15.66 -8.16
C ILE A 17 -3.99 15.80 -8.30
N PRO A 18 -3.45 17.04 -8.31
CA PRO A 18 -2.03 17.27 -8.55
C PRO A 18 -1.15 16.88 -7.36
N ASP A 19 0.11 16.54 -7.63
CA ASP A 19 1.09 16.20 -6.58
C ASP A 19 1.38 17.36 -5.60
N SER A 20 1.08 18.59 -5.98
CA SER A 20 1.21 19.75 -5.09
C SER A 20 0.04 19.91 -4.12
N SER A 21 -0.99 19.06 -4.19
CA SER A 21 -2.15 19.15 -3.32
C SER A 21 -1.81 18.70 -1.89
N GLU A 22 -2.44 19.33 -0.90
CA GLU A 22 -2.37 18.89 0.50
C GLU A 22 -2.91 17.47 0.68
N ASN A 23 -3.83 17.02 -0.19
CA ASN A 23 -4.44 15.69 -0.13
C ASN A 23 -3.65 14.62 -0.91
N LYS A 24 -2.37 14.88 -1.23
CA LYS A 24 -1.56 13.96 -2.05
C LYS A 24 -1.42 12.59 -1.37
N VAL A 25 -1.23 12.56 -0.06
CA VAL A 25 -0.99 11.32 0.68
C VAL A 25 -2.25 10.47 0.71
N GLU A 26 -3.41 11.06 0.99
CA GLU A 26 -4.71 10.41 0.94
C GLU A 26 -5.01 9.89 -0.46
N ARG A 27 -4.80 10.74 -1.48
CA ARG A 27 -4.99 10.37 -2.89
C ARG A 27 -4.15 9.15 -3.24
N ASP A 28 -2.85 9.16 -2.92
CA ASP A 28 -1.95 8.04 -3.20
C ASP A 28 -2.39 6.79 -2.43
N TYR A 29 -2.75 6.92 -1.15
CA TYR A 29 -3.22 5.81 -0.33
C TYR A 29 -4.46 5.13 -0.93
N PHE A 30 -5.49 5.92 -1.27
CA PHE A 30 -6.71 5.38 -1.88
C PHE A 30 -6.46 4.83 -3.30
N SER A 31 -5.60 5.46 -4.09
CA SER A 31 -5.21 4.96 -5.41
C SER A 31 -4.52 3.60 -5.31
N GLY A 32 -3.66 3.41 -4.30
CA GLY A 32 -3.05 2.13 -3.96
C GLY A 32 -4.09 1.05 -3.66
N LEU A 33 -5.05 1.34 -2.77
CA LEU A 33 -6.12 0.41 -2.40
C LEU A 33 -6.99 0.02 -3.60
N ILE A 34 -7.38 0.98 -4.44
CA ILE A 34 -8.16 0.69 -5.64
C ILE A 34 -7.34 -0.16 -6.61
N CYS A 35 -6.06 0.16 -6.80
CA CYS A 35 -5.17 -0.66 -7.64
C CYS A 35 -5.04 -2.10 -7.13
N MET A 36 -4.96 -2.32 -5.81
CA MET A 36 -5.00 -3.67 -5.22
C MET A 36 -6.31 -4.39 -5.52
N GLY A 37 -7.46 -3.71 -5.35
CA GLY A 37 -8.77 -4.27 -5.65
C GLY A 37 -8.98 -4.61 -7.13
N LEU A 38 -8.17 -4.05 -8.02
CA LEU A 38 -8.14 -4.32 -9.46
C LEU A 38 -7.02 -5.28 -9.89
N ASP A 39 -6.33 -5.93 -8.95
CA ASP A 39 -5.15 -6.78 -9.19
C ASP A 39 -3.99 -6.06 -9.91
N LYS A 40 -3.96 -4.72 -9.88
CA LYS A 40 -2.89 -3.87 -10.46
C LYS A 40 -1.76 -3.66 -9.46
N TYR A 41 -1.20 -4.76 -8.95
CA TYR A 41 -0.23 -4.73 -7.85
C TYR A 41 1.01 -3.88 -8.13
N THR A 42 1.53 -3.88 -9.37
CA THR A 42 2.68 -3.01 -9.73
C THR A 42 2.36 -1.52 -9.64
N GLN A 43 1.11 -1.10 -9.93
CA GLN A 43 0.68 0.29 -9.76
C GLN A 43 0.45 0.60 -8.28
N ALA A 44 -0.17 -0.33 -7.55
CA ALA A 44 -0.37 -0.21 -6.11
C ALA A 44 0.97 0.03 -5.37
N VAL A 45 2.03 -0.70 -5.75
CA VAL A 45 3.38 -0.51 -5.20
C VAL A 45 3.87 0.93 -5.38
N LYS A 46 3.64 1.56 -6.53
CA LYS A 46 4.07 2.95 -6.75
C LYS A 46 3.35 3.91 -5.81
N TYR A 47 2.04 3.77 -5.69
CA TYR A 47 1.23 4.63 -4.83
C TYR A 47 1.56 4.44 -3.34
N PHE A 48 1.66 3.20 -2.85
CA PHE A 48 2.00 2.98 -1.46
C PHE A 48 3.44 3.34 -1.10
N ASN A 49 4.41 3.20 -2.02
CA ASN A 49 5.78 3.68 -1.79
C ASN A 49 5.79 5.20 -1.57
N SER A 50 4.99 5.93 -2.34
CA SER A 50 4.84 7.38 -2.17
C SER A 50 4.28 7.73 -0.78
N VAL A 51 3.29 6.98 -0.29
CA VAL A 51 2.71 7.16 1.06
C VAL A 51 3.68 6.78 2.16
N ALA A 52 4.38 5.65 2.03
CA ALA A 52 5.35 5.15 3.02
C ALA A 52 6.55 6.09 3.22
N GLN A 53 6.83 6.96 2.25
CA GLN A 53 7.87 8.00 2.31
C GLN A 53 7.36 9.36 2.81
N SER A 54 6.06 9.48 3.09
CA SER A 54 5.43 10.71 3.56
C SER A 54 5.74 10.99 5.04
N GLN A 55 5.64 12.27 5.43
CA GLN A 55 5.67 12.70 6.83
C GLN A 55 4.32 12.51 7.54
N GLU A 56 3.25 12.25 6.78
CA GLU A 56 1.91 12.03 7.31
C GLU A 56 1.73 10.62 7.87
N LEU A 57 2.00 10.48 9.18
CA LEU A 57 2.06 9.20 9.87
C LEU A 57 0.76 8.38 9.84
N LEU A 58 -0.39 9.01 9.59
CA LEU A 58 -1.70 8.37 9.62
C LEU A 58 -1.79 7.16 8.67
N TYR A 59 -1.16 7.25 7.49
CA TYR A 59 -1.24 6.23 6.46
C TYR A 59 0.05 5.41 6.30
N VAL A 60 1.16 5.85 6.88
CA VAL A 60 2.50 5.26 6.65
C VAL A 60 2.55 3.78 7.07
N GLU A 61 2.09 3.45 8.28
CA GLU A 61 2.17 2.06 8.76
C GLU A 61 1.30 1.11 7.93
N ASP A 62 0.09 1.54 7.54
CA ASP A 62 -0.77 0.72 6.67
C ASP A 62 -0.19 0.62 5.26
N ALA A 63 0.32 1.71 4.70
CA ALA A 63 0.94 1.70 3.38
C ALA A 63 2.13 0.73 3.29
N ILE A 64 2.99 0.69 4.31
CA ILE A 64 4.08 -0.30 4.39
C ILE A 64 3.54 -1.72 4.45
N TRP A 65 2.47 -1.95 5.23
CA TRP A 65 1.81 -3.25 5.28
C TRP A 65 1.23 -3.65 3.90
N GLN A 66 0.53 -2.74 3.22
CA GLN A 66 -0.02 -2.98 1.88
C GLN A 66 1.08 -3.20 0.84
N LEU A 67 2.22 -2.51 0.94
CA LEU A 67 3.40 -2.75 0.09
C LEU A 67 3.88 -4.19 0.22
N GLY A 68 4.06 -4.66 1.46
CA GLY A 68 4.45 -6.05 1.70
C GLY A 68 3.47 -7.05 1.08
N LEU A 69 2.16 -6.81 1.21
CA LEU A 69 1.14 -7.63 0.57
C LEU A 69 1.17 -7.56 -0.96
N CYS A 70 1.42 -6.39 -1.54
CA CYS A 70 1.55 -6.23 -2.99
C CYS A 70 2.77 -6.99 -3.52
N TYR A 71 3.91 -6.93 -2.83
CA TYR A 71 5.10 -7.69 -3.21
C TYR A 71 4.86 -9.21 -3.12
N LEU A 72 4.14 -9.69 -2.10
CA LEU A 72 3.71 -11.09 -2.05
C LEU A 72 2.86 -11.49 -3.27
N LYS A 73 1.91 -10.64 -3.67
CA LYS A 73 1.07 -10.88 -4.86
C LYS A 73 1.88 -10.88 -6.16
N LEU A 74 3.02 -10.18 -6.18
CA LEU A 74 3.98 -10.18 -7.28
C LEU A 74 5.03 -11.31 -7.18
N ASN A 75 4.92 -12.19 -6.19
CA ASN A 75 5.91 -13.23 -5.84
C ASN A 75 7.31 -12.69 -5.51
N ASP A 76 7.43 -11.41 -5.12
CA ASP A 76 8.67 -10.82 -4.63
C ASP A 76 8.74 -10.95 -3.12
N ILE A 77 9.07 -12.16 -2.65
CA ILE A 77 9.11 -12.50 -1.23
C ILE A 77 10.18 -11.68 -0.49
N LEU A 78 11.30 -11.37 -1.17
CA LEU A 78 12.39 -10.61 -0.57
C LEU A 78 11.96 -9.17 -0.29
N ALA A 79 11.36 -8.50 -1.28
CA ALA A 79 10.84 -7.15 -1.09
C ALA A 79 9.71 -7.14 -0.04
N ALA A 80 8.82 -8.14 -0.06
CA ALA A 80 7.76 -8.25 0.94
C ALA A 80 8.32 -8.31 2.37
N LYS A 81 9.34 -9.15 2.59
CA LYS A 81 10.00 -9.29 3.90
C LYS A 81 10.63 -7.97 4.35
N GLN A 82 11.34 -7.28 3.45
CA GLN A 82 11.95 -5.98 3.75
C GLN A 82 10.93 -4.94 4.19
N GLU A 83 9.74 -4.90 3.57
CA GLU A 83 8.67 -4.00 3.98
C GLU A 83 8.09 -4.37 5.36
N PHE A 84 7.81 -5.65 5.61
CA PHE A 84 7.30 -6.09 6.92
C PHE A 84 8.29 -5.86 8.05
N GLU A 85 9.60 -5.97 7.79
CA GLU A 85 10.63 -5.72 8.79
C GLU A 85 10.63 -4.27 9.29
N LYS A 86 10.22 -3.29 8.46
CA LYS A 86 10.08 -1.88 8.87
C LYS A 86 9.01 -1.68 9.94
N LEU A 87 8.03 -2.59 10.01
CA LEU A 87 6.91 -2.54 10.95
C LEU A 87 7.17 -3.27 12.28
N GLN A 88 8.35 -3.85 12.48
CA GLN A 88 8.70 -4.52 13.75
C GLN A 88 8.69 -3.57 14.97
N ASN A 89 8.91 -2.27 14.74
CA ASN A 89 8.87 -1.23 15.77
C ASN A 89 7.66 -0.28 15.63
N ALA A 90 6.70 -0.63 14.76
CA ALA A 90 5.48 0.14 14.54
C ALA A 90 4.51 0.01 15.74
N SER A 91 3.28 0.52 15.60
CA SER A 91 2.24 0.31 16.61
C SER A 91 2.03 -1.18 16.95
N ALA A 92 1.59 -1.44 18.19
CA ALA A 92 1.38 -2.81 18.69
C ALA A 92 0.44 -3.66 17.82
N TYR A 93 -0.44 -3.02 17.05
CA TYR A 93 -1.28 -3.67 16.04
C TYR A 93 -0.45 -4.30 14.93
N TYR A 94 0.47 -3.54 14.31
CA TYR A 94 1.32 -4.04 13.24
C TYR A 94 2.40 -5.00 13.75
N GLN A 95 2.95 -4.77 14.94
CA GLN A 95 3.93 -5.70 15.53
C GLN A 95 3.38 -7.13 15.59
N LYS A 96 2.14 -7.29 16.07
CA LYS A 96 1.47 -8.61 16.13
C LYS A 96 1.25 -9.21 14.73
N LYS A 97 0.85 -8.39 13.76
CA LYS A 97 0.63 -8.84 12.38
C LYS A 97 1.93 -9.28 11.69
N VAL A 98 3.01 -8.51 11.86
CA VAL A 98 4.34 -8.83 11.29
C VAL A 98 4.88 -10.11 11.90
N LEU A 99 4.80 -10.29 13.22
CA LEU A 99 5.26 -11.52 13.86
C LEU A 99 4.55 -12.75 13.30
N ALA A 100 3.22 -12.69 13.14
CA ALA A 100 2.45 -13.78 12.54
C ALA A 100 2.80 -14.00 11.06
N MET A 101 2.98 -12.91 10.30
CA MET A 101 3.31 -12.99 8.87
C MET A 101 4.71 -13.56 8.63
N MET A 102 5.71 -13.11 9.38
CA MET A 102 7.11 -13.56 9.24
C MET A 102 7.24 -15.04 9.56
N ALA A 103 6.50 -15.55 10.55
CA ALA A 103 6.47 -16.99 10.87
C ALA A 103 5.86 -17.85 9.75
N LEU A 104 5.07 -17.27 8.83
CA LEU A 104 4.52 -17.98 7.67
C LEU A 104 5.45 -17.93 6.45
N MET A 105 6.51 -17.11 6.50
CA MET A 105 7.47 -16.90 5.42
C MET A 105 8.79 -17.66 5.62
N GLU A 106 8.95 -18.38 6.73
CA GLU A 106 10.06 -19.29 7.03
C GLU A 106 9.90 -20.64 6.31
#